data_AF-A0A9P9U0D8-F1
#
_entry.id   AF-A0A9P9U0D8-F1
#
_cell.length_a   1.000
_cell.length_b   1.000
_cell.length_c   1.000
_cell.angle_alpha   90.00
_cell.angle_beta   90.00
_cell.angle_gamma   90.00
#
_symmetry.space_group_name_H-M   'P 1'
#
loop_
_entity.id
_entity.type
_entity.pdbx_description
1 polymer ?
#
loop_
_entity_poly.entity_id
_entity_poly.type
_entity_poly.pdbx_seq_one_letter_code
_entity_poly.pdbx_strand_id
1 'polypeptide(L)'
;MRFSLISAIGTLGSVVAQPVTRALTSNQMVDGLKQLTTKANALERPAKSITVVNSPLIVIGQGPWPAIVSGYTDIVSTATTIIAQTPGTQPSFGDSCEAVTEGYLKFASTNEEVLNILIGKAGILTQMPFIGPPVSAVLRQVEGVYDNLTIFLINTCESDAKNIQEQGNTLGAALEKAIKAYERLQV
;
A
#
# COMPACT_ATOMS: atom_id res chain seq x y z
N MET A 1 17.08 -0.78 -4.91
CA MET A 1 16.99 -1.74 -3.79
C MET A 1 17.89 -2.93 -4.11
N ARG A 2 18.71 -3.40 -3.17
CA ARG A 2 19.60 -4.56 -3.35
C ARG A 2 19.00 -5.73 -2.57
N PHE A 3 18.62 -6.80 -3.26
CA PHE A 3 18.08 -8.00 -2.64
C PHE A 3 19.21 -8.84 -2.03
N SER A 4 19.12 -9.12 -0.73
CA SER A 4 20.07 -9.98 -0.01
C SER A 4 19.39 -11.32 0.27
N LEU A 5 19.94 -12.39 -0.29
CA LEU A 5 19.51 -13.77 -0.07
C LEU A 5 20.44 -14.39 0.98
N ILE A 6 19.96 -14.59 2.20
CA ILE A 6 20.66 -15.38 3.21
C ILE A 6 19.81 -16.61 3.56
N SER A 7 20.47 -17.74 3.39
CA SER A 7 20.08 -19.15 3.55
C SER A 7 19.52 -19.52 4.92
N ALA A 8 18.47 -20.37 4.92
CA ALA A 8 17.85 -20.94 6.10
C ALA A 8 18.60 -22.18 6.63
N ILE A 9 18.82 -22.22 7.95
CA ILE A 9 19.20 -23.41 8.73
C ILE A 9 18.03 -23.73 9.65
N GLY A 10 17.57 -24.99 9.65
CA GLY A 10 16.34 -25.42 10.33
C GLY A 10 16.52 -25.89 11.78
N THR A 11 15.40 -26.16 12.48
CA THR A 11 15.11 -27.38 13.28
C THR A 11 13.76 -27.28 14.04
N LEU A 12 13.00 -28.38 13.97
CA LEU A 12 12.08 -29.01 14.95
C LEU A 12 11.00 -28.20 15.71
N GLY A 13 9.75 -28.67 15.57
CA GLY A 13 8.89 -28.99 16.74
C GLY A 13 7.82 -27.98 17.16
N SER A 14 6.60 -28.12 16.61
CA SER A 14 5.31 -28.05 17.32
C SER A 14 4.17 -28.15 16.31
N VAL A 15 3.31 -29.19 16.41
CA VAL A 15 2.03 -29.21 15.69
C VAL A 15 1.05 -28.34 16.48
N VAL A 16 1.27 -27.03 16.44
CA VAL A 16 0.16 -26.09 16.60
C VAL A 16 -0.82 -26.44 15.50
N ALA A 17 -2.10 -26.61 15.84
CA ALA A 17 -3.16 -26.67 14.84
C ALA A 17 -2.99 -25.44 13.95
N GLN A 18 -2.40 -25.64 12.76
CA GLN A 18 -2.18 -24.54 11.85
C GLN A 18 -3.59 -24.06 11.52
N PRO A 19 -3.90 -22.75 11.67
CA PRO A 19 -5.11 -22.25 11.05
C PRO A 19 -5.06 -22.74 9.60
N VAL A 20 -6.08 -23.47 9.16
CA VAL A 20 -6.18 -23.90 7.77
C VAL A 20 -6.20 -22.61 6.96
N THR A 21 -5.03 -22.17 6.49
CA THR A 21 -4.87 -21.00 5.66
C THR A 21 -5.42 -21.41 4.32
N ARG A 22 -6.69 -21.05 4.09
CA ARG A 22 -7.33 -21.29 2.81
C ARG A 22 -6.50 -20.53 1.76
N ALA A 23 -6.02 -21.27 0.77
CA ALA A 23 -5.35 -20.70 -0.38
C ALA A 23 -6.14 -19.53 -0.94
N LEU A 24 -5.49 -18.39 -1.16
CA LEU A 24 -6.11 -17.26 -1.85
C LEU A 24 -6.30 -17.66 -3.32
N THR A 25 -7.52 -17.58 -3.84
CA THR A 25 -7.78 -17.79 -5.26
C THR A 25 -7.43 -16.53 -6.06
N SER A 26 -7.20 -16.68 -7.37
CA SER A 26 -7.01 -15.54 -8.27
C SER A 26 -8.17 -14.55 -8.21
N ASN A 27 -9.42 -15.05 -8.17
CA ASN A 27 -10.62 -14.21 -8.00
C ASN A 27 -10.61 -13.43 -6.68
N GLN A 28 -10.24 -14.08 -5.57
CA GLN A 28 -10.12 -13.40 -4.28
C GLN A 28 -9.02 -12.34 -4.29
N MET A 29 -7.91 -12.58 -5.00
CA MET A 29 -6.87 -11.58 -5.18
C MET A 29 -7.37 -10.39 -6.00
N VAL A 30 -8.03 -10.63 -7.13
CA VAL A 30 -8.63 -9.58 -7.96
C VAL A 30 -9.62 -8.73 -7.17
N ASP A 31 -10.50 -9.37 -6.38
CA ASP A 31 -11.46 -8.66 -5.54
C ASP A 31 -10.78 -7.87 -4.42
N GLY A 32 -9.73 -8.42 -3.81
CA GLY A 32 -8.89 -7.70 -2.85
C GLY A 32 -8.24 -6.46 -3.45
N LEU A 33 -7.67 -6.56 -4.65
CA LEU A 33 -7.08 -5.44 -5.39
C LEU A 33 -8.13 -4.38 -5.74
N LYS A 34 -9.33 -4.79 -6.17
CA LYS A 34 -10.47 -3.87 -6.40
C LYS A 34 -10.90 -3.16 -5.12
N GLN A 35 -10.93 -3.87 -3.99
CA GLN A 35 -11.27 -3.28 -2.70
C GLN A 35 -10.22 -2.25 -2.28
N LEU A 36 -8.94 -2.56 -2.42
CA LEU A 36 -7.83 -1.63 -2.15
C LEU A 36 -7.90 -0.41 -3.08
N THR A 37 -8.18 -0.62 -4.37
CA THR A 37 -8.39 0.45 -5.36
C THR A 37 -9.53 1.38 -4.94
N THR A 38 -10.66 0.82 -4.52
CA THR A 38 -11.83 1.58 -4.07
C THR A 38 -11.50 2.43 -2.85
N LYS A 39 -10.76 1.87 -1.88
CA LYS A 39 -10.31 2.60 -0.69
C LYS A 39 -9.33 3.72 -1.06
N ALA A 40 -8.41 3.49 -1.99
CA ALA A 40 -7.51 4.52 -2.50
C ALA A 40 -8.29 5.66 -3.19
N ASN A 41 -9.23 5.34 -4.09
CA ASN A 41 -10.10 6.35 -4.72
C ASN A 41 -10.87 7.21 -3.71
N ALA A 42 -11.34 6.62 -2.61
CA ALA A 42 -12.05 7.36 -1.57
C ALA A 42 -11.18 8.43 -0.87
N LEU A 43 -9.84 8.30 -0.94
CA LEU A 43 -8.88 9.28 -0.39
C LEU A 43 -8.68 10.50 -1.29
N GLU A 44 -9.03 10.42 -2.57
CA GLU A 44 -8.78 11.49 -3.55
C GLU A 44 -9.49 12.80 -3.17
N ARG A 45 -10.78 12.72 -2.82
CA ARG A 45 -11.57 13.91 -2.43
C ARG A 45 -11.02 14.57 -1.15
N PRO A 46 -10.78 13.85 -0.04
CA PRO A 46 -10.09 14.41 1.12
C PRO A 46 -8.73 15.03 0.76
N ALA A 47 -7.89 14.33 -0.01
CA ALA A 47 -6.57 14.81 -0.41
C ALA A 47 -6.64 16.11 -1.22
N LYS A 48 -7.56 16.20 -2.19
CA LYS A 48 -7.78 17.43 -2.98
C LYS A 48 -8.26 18.59 -2.14
N SER A 49 -9.07 18.31 -1.11
CA SER A 49 -9.63 19.33 -0.22
C SER A 49 -8.64 19.93 0.78
N ILE A 50 -7.42 19.40 0.90
CA ILE A 50 -6.38 19.99 1.74
C ILE A 50 -6.08 21.43 1.33
N THR A 51 -6.15 22.34 2.30
CA THR A 51 -5.75 23.73 2.16
C THR A 51 -4.93 24.18 3.37
N VAL A 52 -4.25 25.31 3.25
CA VAL A 52 -3.55 25.95 4.38
C VAL A 52 -4.54 26.33 5.51
N VAL A 53 -5.80 26.64 5.17
CA VAL A 53 -6.80 27.08 6.15
C VAL A 53 -7.36 25.91 6.97
N ASN A 54 -7.64 24.77 6.33
CA ASN A 54 -8.25 23.62 7.02
C ASN A 54 -7.24 22.65 7.64
N SER A 55 -5.97 22.73 7.27
CA SER A 55 -4.95 21.79 7.74
C SER A 55 -4.63 21.89 9.24
N PRO A 56 -4.59 23.08 9.86
CA PRO A 56 -4.42 23.20 11.31
C PRO A 56 -5.54 22.53 12.12
N LEU A 57 -6.72 22.29 11.53
CA LEU A 57 -7.85 21.66 12.20
C LEU A 57 -7.58 20.19 12.62
N ILE A 58 -6.50 19.58 12.11
CA ILE A 58 -6.06 18.25 12.54
C ILE A 58 -5.86 18.14 14.06
N VAL A 59 -5.44 19.24 14.71
CA VAL A 59 -5.15 19.25 16.17
C VAL A 59 -6.39 19.04 17.03
N ILE A 60 -7.58 19.32 16.47
CA ILE A 60 -8.88 19.06 17.11
C ILE A 60 -9.65 17.93 16.41
N GLY A 61 -8.97 17.11 15.61
CA GLY A 61 -9.57 15.99 14.89
C GLY A 61 -10.53 16.41 13.76
N GLN A 62 -10.38 17.62 13.21
CA GLN A 62 -11.20 18.14 12.11
C GLN A 62 -10.38 18.31 10.82
N GLY A 63 -11.07 18.66 9.73
CA GLY A 63 -10.45 18.84 8.42
C GLY A 63 -10.25 17.52 7.66
N PRO A 64 -9.43 17.54 6.58
CA PRO A 64 -9.27 16.39 5.70
C PRO A 64 -8.31 15.32 6.24
N TRP A 65 -7.38 15.68 7.13
CA TRP A 65 -6.34 14.79 7.62
C TRP A 65 -6.82 13.57 8.38
N PRO A 66 -7.82 13.66 9.30
CA PRO A 66 -8.36 12.49 9.97
C PRO A 66 -8.87 11.43 8.98
N ALA A 67 -9.56 11.86 7.91
CA ALA A 67 -10.05 10.96 6.87
C ALA A 67 -8.91 10.33 6.06
N ILE A 68 -7.84 11.07 5.79
CA ILE A 68 -6.66 10.56 5.06
C ILE A 68 -5.91 9.52 5.89
N VAL A 69 -5.61 9.84 7.15
CA VAL A 69 -4.90 8.93 8.05
C VAL A 69 -5.73 7.66 8.28
N SER A 70 -7.02 7.81 8.62
CA SER A 70 -7.92 6.67 8.81
C SER A 70 -8.07 5.83 7.54
N GLY A 71 -8.21 6.45 6.37
CA GLY A 71 -8.37 5.70 5.13
C GLY A 71 -7.10 4.94 4.72
N TYR A 72 -5.91 5.48 4.97
CA TYR A 72 -4.68 4.70 4.80
C TYR A 72 -4.52 3.60 5.85
N THR A 73 -4.92 3.81 7.10
CA THR A 73 -4.96 2.74 8.11
C THR A 73 -5.91 1.61 7.68
N ASP A 74 -7.07 1.94 7.10
CA ASP A 74 -8.01 0.94 6.56
C ASP A 74 -7.43 0.17 5.37
N ILE A 75 -6.68 0.85 4.50
CA ILE A 75 -5.94 0.23 3.40
C ILE A 75 -4.91 -0.75 3.96
N VAL A 76 -4.10 -0.33 4.93
CA VAL A 76 -3.09 -1.17 5.59
C VAL A 76 -3.77 -2.40 6.20
N SER A 77 -4.82 -2.23 6.98
CA SER A 77 -5.57 -3.35 7.58
C SER A 77 -6.12 -4.33 6.54
N THR A 78 -6.64 -3.82 5.43
CA THR A 78 -7.19 -4.65 4.34
C THR A 78 -6.08 -5.42 3.64
N ALA A 79 -4.99 -4.74 3.29
CA ALA A 79 -3.83 -5.35 2.65
C ALA A 79 -3.17 -6.40 3.55
N THR A 80 -3.00 -6.12 4.85
CA THR A 80 -2.50 -7.10 5.83
C THR A 80 -3.38 -8.34 5.89
N THR A 81 -4.71 -8.18 5.82
CA THR A 81 -5.64 -9.32 5.80
C THR A 81 -5.47 -10.18 4.54
N ILE A 82 -5.27 -9.55 3.38
CA ILE A 82 -4.98 -10.25 2.11
C ILE A 82 -3.63 -10.97 2.20
N ILE A 83 -2.59 -10.26 2.67
CA ILE A 83 -1.22 -10.79 2.79
C ILE A 83 -1.19 -12.02 3.73
N ALA A 84 -1.95 -12.01 4.82
CA ALA A 84 -2.02 -13.13 5.76
C ALA A 84 -2.54 -14.44 5.12
N GLN A 85 -3.22 -14.36 3.96
CA GLN A 85 -3.75 -15.51 3.23
C GLN A 85 -2.76 -16.03 2.18
N THR A 86 -1.69 -15.28 1.87
CA THR A 86 -0.71 -15.64 0.84
C THR A 86 0.10 -16.92 1.12
N PRO A 87 0.46 -17.29 2.38
CA PRO A 87 1.23 -18.52 2.62
C PRO A 87 0.51 -19.81 2.23
N GLY A 88 -0.83 -19.79 2.16
CA GLY A 88 -1.62 -20.93 1.71
C GLY A 88 -1.81 -21.01 0.19
N THR A 89 -1.39 -19.99 -0.55
CA THR A 89 -1.68 -19.84 -1.99
C THR A 89 -0.80 -20.76 -2.83
N GLN A 90 -1.36 -21.26 -3.94
CA GLN A 90 -0.61 -22.03 -4.92
C GLN A 90 0.55 -21.19 -5.49
N PRO A 91 1.64 -21.84 -5.93
CA PRO A 91 2.83 -21.14 -6.43
C PRO A 91 2.57 -20.32 -7.69
N SER A 92 1.44 -20.53 -8.39
CA SER A 92 1.04 -19.73 -9.53
C SER A 92 -0.48 -19.60 -9.65
N PHE A 93 -0.94 -18.45 -10.17
CA PHE A 93 -2.34 -18.26 -10.58
C PHE A 93 -2.61 -18.77 -12.01
N GLY A 94 -1.60 -19.26 -12.73
CA GLY A 94 -1.73 -19.84 -14.08
C GLY A 94 -2.42 -18.87 -15.05
N ASP A 95 -3.39 -19.39 -15.81
CA ASP A 95 -4.15 -18.63 -16.81
C ASP A 95 -4.93 -17.43 -16.22
N SER A 96 -5.09 -17.34 -14.90
CA SER A 96 -5.73 -16.19 -14.24
C SER A 96 -4.78 -15.02 -14.00
N CYS A 97 -3.50 -15.12 -14.39
CA CYS A 97 -2.52 -14.08 -14.12
C CYS A 97 -2.80 -12.76 -14.81
N GLU A 98 -3.32 -12.78 -16.04
CA GLU A 98 -3.68 -11.56 -16.77
C GLU A 98 -4.65 -10.68 -15.95
N ALA A 99 -5.76 -11.25 -15.47
CA ALA A 99 -6.75 -10.52 -14.67
C ALA A 99 -6.20 -10.02 -13.33
N VAL A 100 -5.30 -10.77 -12.68
CA VAL A 100 -4.64 -10.36 -11.44
C VAL A 100 -3.68 -9.20 -11.70
N THR A 101 -2.87 -9.30 -12.77
CA THR A 101 -1.94 -8.26 -13.21
C THR A 101 -2.70 -6.98 -13.53
N GLU A 102 -3.76 -7.03 -14.33
CA GLU A 102 -4.59 -5.86 -14.65
C GLU A 102 -5.18 -5.21 -13.39
N GLY A 103 -5.70 -6.02 -12.46
CA GLY A 103 -6.19 -5.56 -11.17
C GLY A 103 -5.10 -4.82 -10.37
N TYR A 104 -3.87 -5.34 -10.40
CA TYR A 104 -2.73 -4.73 -9.71
C TYR A 104 -2.30 -3.42 -10.38
N LEU A 105 -2.22 -3.38 -11.71
CA LEU A 105 -1.86 -2.15 -12.45
C LEU A 105 -2.88 -1.04 -12.18
N LYS A 106 -4.18 -1.36 -12.14
CA LYS A 106 -5.22 -0.39 -11.80
C LYS A 106 -5.12 0.08 -10.34
N PHE A 107 -4.87 -0.84 -9.42
CA PHE A 107 -4.62 -0.53 -8.02
C PHE A 107 -3.43 0.42 -7.84
N ALA A 108 -2.30 0.12 -8.49
CA ALA A 108 -1.07 0.88 -8.35
C ALA A 108 -1.20 2.29 -8.94
N SER A 109 -1.70 2.41 -10.17
CA SER A 109 -1.93 3.71 -10.82
C SER A 109 -2.89 4.60 -10.02
N THR A 110 -3.95 4.04 -9.45
CA THR A 110 -4.89 4.78 -8.58
C THR A 110 -4.20 5.33 -7.33
N ASN A 111 -3.32 4.53 -6.70
CA ASN A 111 -2.57 5.00 -5.55
C ASN A 111 -1.56 6.09 -5.91
N GLU A 112 -0.88 5.97 -7.06
CA GLU A 112 0.04 6.99 -7.56
C GLU A 112 -0.65 8.34 -7.75
N GLU A 113 -1.86 8.38 -8.28
CA GLU A 113 -2.65 9.61 -8.43
C GLU A 113 -2.88 10.30 -7.08
N VAL A 114 -3.31 9.55 -6.07
CA VAL A 114 -3.55 10.08 -4.71
C VAL A 114 -2.24 10.54 -4.06
N LEU A 115 -1.17 9.77 -4.20
CA LEU A 115 0.15 10.12 -3.66
C LEU A 115 0.71 11.39 -4.31
N ASN A 116 0.55 11.55 -5.62
CA ASN A 116 0.95 12.77 -6.32
C ASN A 116 0.18 14.01 -5.84
N ILE A 117 -1.12 13.87 -5.54
CA ILE A 117 -1.89 14.94 -4.90
C ILE A 117 -1.28 15.27 -3.53
N LEU A 118 -1.02 14.27 -2.69
CA LEU A 118 -0.46 14.48 -1.36
C LEU A 118 0.94 15.10 -1.38
N ILE A 119 1.78 14.73 -2.35
CA ILE A 119 3.09 15.37 -2.58
C ILE A 119 2.90 16.86 -2.89
N GLY A 120 1.99 17.20 -3.80
CA GLY A 120 1.68 18.59 -4.13
C GLY A 120 1.15 19.38 -2.92
N LYS A 121 0.34 18.74 -2.07
CA LYS A 121 -0.18 19.35 -0.84
C LYS A 121 0.89 19.56 0.23
N ALA A 122 1.83 18.63 0.40
CA ALA A 122 2.95 18.84 1.32
C ALA A 122 3.75 20.11 0.98
N GLY A 123 3.89 20.44 -0.32
CA GLY A 123 4.58 21.64 -0.79
C GLY A 123 3.94 22.97 -0.36
N ILE A 124 2.65 23.01 -0.03
CA ILE A 124 1.96 24.22 0.47
C ILE A 124 1.83 24.25 2.00
N LEU A 125 2.29 23.21 2.70
CA LEU A 125 2.14 23.03 4.15
C LEU A 125 3.47 23.19 4.90
N THR A 126 4.47 23.78 4.26
CA THR A 126 5.85 23.90 4.77
C THR A 126 5.97 24.59 6.12
N GLN A 127 4.94 25.32 6.58
CA GLN A 127 4.91 25.98 7.89
C GLN A 127 4.06 25.24 8.94
N MET A 128 3.65 24.00 8.69
CA MET A 128 2.73 23.25 9.57
C MET A 128 3.37 21.97 10.11
N PRO A 129 4.10 22.05 11.23
CA PRO A 129 4.91 20.93 11.67
C PRO A 129 4.13 19.74 12.22
N PHE A 130 2.90 19.97 12.67
CA PHE A 130 2.06 18.95 13.31
C PHE A 130 1.43 17.94 12.34
N ILE A 131 1.51 18.19 11.02
CA ILE A 131 0.92 17.33 9.98
C ILE A 131 1.88 16.22 9.58
N GLY A 132 3.18 16.52 9.54
CA GLY A 132 4.22 15.62 9.04
C GLY A 132 4.24 14.25 9.71
N PRO A 133 4.36 14.17 11.05
CA PRO A 133 4.51 12.89 11.75
C PRO A 133 3.38 11.88 11.48
N PRO A 134 2.09 12.18 11.71
CA PRO A 134 1.03 11.18 11.53
C PRO A 134 0.89 10.71 10.08
N VAL A 135 1.11 11.60 9.10
CA VAL A 135 0.99 11.25 7.68
C VAL A 135 2.18 10.40 7.23
N SER A 136 3.41 10.78 7.57
CA SER A 136 4.59 9.96 7.23
C SER A 136 4.55 8.57 7.87
N ALA A 137 4.04 8.47 9.11
CA ALA A 137 3.96 7.20 9.83
C ALA A 137 3.00 6.21 9.15
N VAL A 138 1.83 6.67 8.71
CA VAL A 138 0.87 5.79 8.02
C VAL A 138 1.34 5.46 6.60
N LEU A 139 1.97 6.40 5.87
CA LEU A 139 2.50 6.12 4.53
C LEU A 139 3.63 5.07 4.54
N ARG A 140 4.49 5.05 5.57
CA ARG A 140 5.50 3.97 5.75
C ARG A 140 4.85 2.59 5.97
N GLN A 141 3.71 2.53 6.65
CA GLN A 141 2.97 1.27 6.79
C GLN A 141 2.38 0.82 5.45
N VAL A 142 1.85 1.76 4.66
CA VAL A 142 1.34 1.51 3.31
C VAL A 142 2.44 0.98 2.40
N GLU A 143 3.63 1.58 2.43
CA GLU A 143 4.81 1.10 1.68
C GLU A 143 5.11 -0.38 1.99
N GLY A 144 5.19 -0.74 3.27
CA GLY A 144 5.47 -2.13 3.66
C GLY A 144 4.43 -3.14 3.16
N VAL A 145 3.14 -2.81 3.20
CA VAL A 145 2.10 -3.74 2.68
C VAL A 145 2.06 -3.79 1.16
N TYR A 146 2.33 -2.68 0.46
CA TYR A 146 2.33 -2.66 -1.00
C TYR A 146 3.54 -3.38 -1.57
N ASP A 147 4.71 -3.27 -0.95
CA ASP A 147 5.90 -4.04 -1.32
C ASP A 147 5.66 -5.54 -1.19
N ASN A 148 5.07 -5.98 -0.07
CA ASN A 148 4.73 -7.39 0.15
C ASN A 148 3.74 -7.92 -0.90
N LEU A 149 2.71 -7.13 -1.24
CA LEU A 149 1.77 -7.49 -2.31
C LEU A 149 2.46 -7.59 -3.67
N THR A 150 3.32 -6.61 -3.99
CA THR A 150 4.07 -6.58 -5.25
C THR A 150 4.96 -7.81 -5.39
N ILE A 151 5.74 -8.13 -4.35
CA ILE A 151 6.61 -9.31 -4.33
C ILE A 151 5.80 -10.60 -4.47
N PHE A 152 4.69 -10.71 -3.74
CA PHE A 152 3.81 -11.88 -3.86
C PHE A 152 3.29 -12.07 -5.28
N LEU A 153 2.83 -10.98 -5.92
CA LEU A 153 2.29 -11.03 -7.28
C LEU A 153 3.37 -11.30 -8.34
N ILE A 154 4.57 -10.76 -8.19
CA ILE A 154 5.73 -11.10 -9.04
C ILE A 154 5.98 -12.61 -9.02
N ASN A 155 5.97 -13.21 -7.83
CA ASN A 155 6.25 -14.64 -7.67
C ASN A 155 5.10 -15.53 -8.16
N THR A 156 3.85 -15.07 -8.01
CA THR A 156 2.65 -15.89 -8.33
C THR A 156 2.22 -15.73 -9.80
N CYS A 157 2.63 -14.62 -10.44
CA CYS A 157 2.38 -14.33 -11.85
C CYS A 157 3.67 -14.05 -12.62
N GLU A 158 4.54 -15.05 -12.63
CA GLU A 158 5.86 -14.99 -13.28
C GLU A 158 5.78 -14.58 -14.76
N SER A 159 4.73 -15.00 -15.48
CA SER A 159 4.51 -14.64 -16.90
C SER A 159 4.40 -13.13 -17.14
N ASP A 160 3.92 -12.37 -16.15
CA ASP A 160 3.74 -10.91 -16.18
C ASP A 160 4.59 -10.17 -15.15
N ALA A 161 5.53 -10.88 -14.51
CA ALA A 161 6.34 -10.35 -13.40
C ALA A 161 7.01 -9.01 -13.75
N LYS A 162 7.44 -8.83 -15.01
CA LYS A 162 8.05 -7.59 -15.48
C LYS A 162 7.09 -6.40 -15.36
N ASN A 163 5.85 -6.53 -15.82
CA ASN A 163 4.85 -5.46 -15.77
C ASN A 163 4.50 -5.11 -14.32
N ILE A 164 4.33 -6.14 -13.48
CA ILE A 164 4.06 -5.98 -12.04
C ILE A 164 5.23 -5.26 -11.36
N GLN A 165 6.47 -5.64 -11.68
CA GLN A 165 7.68 -5.05 -11.11
C GLN A 165 7.86 -3.59 -11.55
N GLU A 166 7.68 -3.28 -12.85
CA GLU A 166 7.80 -1.90 -13.36
C GLU A 166 6.78 -0.97 -12.70
N GLN A 167 5.52 -1.42 -12.59
CA GLN A 167 4.49 -0.64 -11.92
C GLN A 167 4.74 -0.54 -10.41
N GLY A 168 5.17 -1.63 -9.76
CA GLY A 168 5.51 -1.62 -8.33
C GLY A 168 6.66 -0.68 -7.99
N ASN A 169 7.68 -0.61 -8.83
CA ASN A 169 8.77 0.35 -8.69
C ASN A 169 8.27 1.80 -8.82
N THR A 170 7.32 2.05 -9.72
CA THR A 170 6.73 3.38 -9.92
C THR A 170 5.91 3.80 -8.70
N LEU A 171 5.06 2.91 -8.19
CA LEU A 171 4.28 3.12 -6.97
C LEU A 171 5.17 3.33 -5.74
N GLY A 172 6.20 2.50 -5.56
CA GLY A 172 7.18 2.62 -4.48
C GLY A 172 7.92 3.96 -4.53
N ALA A 173 8.33 4.41 -5.72
CA ALA A 173 8.96 5.72 -5.88
C ALA A 173 7.99 6.88 -5.54
N ALA A 174 6.70 6.76 -5.85
CA ALA A 174 5.70 7.76 -5.46
C ALA A 174 5.49 7.79 -3.94
N LEU A 175 5.42 6.62 -3.29
CA LEU A 175 5.35 6.50 -1.83
C LEU A 175 6.56 7.12 -1.15
N GLU A 176 7.78 6.78 -1.58
CA GLU A 176 9.02 7.33 -1.02
C GLU A 176 9.05 8.86 -1.12
N LYS A 177 8.62 9.42 -2.27
CA LYS A 177 8.51 10.87 -2.46
C LYS A 177 7.49 11.49 -1.50
N ALA A 178 6.32 10.86 -1.34
CA ALA A 178 5.29 11.34 -0.43
C ALA A 178 5.77 11.30 1.03
N ILE A 179 6.33 10.17 1.48
CA ILE A 179 6.92 10.00 2.82
C ILE A 179 7.93 11.12 3.09
N LYS A 180 8.91 11.31 2.21
CA LYS A 180 9.92 12.37 2.35
C LYS A 180 9.31 13.77 2.37
N ALA A 181 8.25 14.01 1.60
CA ALA A 181 7.59 15.31 1.59
C ALA A 181 6.94 15.64 2.94
N TYR A 182 6.31 14.66 3.60
CA TYR A 182 5.71 14.85 4.92
C TYR A 182 6.73 14.80 6.07
N GLU A 183 7.81 14.03 5.94
CA GLU A 183 8.92 14.05 6.90
C GLU A 183 9.60 15.41 6.98
N ARG A 184 9.73 16.10 5.84
CA ARG A 184 10.27 17.47 5.79
C ARG A 184 9.38 18.50 6.47
N LEU A 185 8.13 18.17 6.81
CA LEU A 185 7.29 19.05 7.62
C LEU A 185 7.64 18.91 9.11
N GLN A 186 8.42 17.93 9.54
CA GLN A 186 8.72 17.71 10.96
C GLN A 186 9.78 18.66 11.54
N VAL A 187 10.32 19.58 10.74
CA VAL A 187 11.42 20.50 11.07
C VAL A 187 10.94 21.93 11.26
#